data_AF-A0A067T8S6-F1
#
_entry.id   AF-A0A067T8S6-F1
#
_cell.length_a   1.000
_cell.length_b   1.000
_cell.length_c   1.000
_cell.angle_alpha   90.00
_cell.angle_beta   90.00
_cell.angle_gamma   90.00
#
_symmetry.space_group_name_H-M   'P 1'
#
loop_
_entity.id
_entity.type
_entity.pdbx_description
1 polymer ?
#
loop_
_entity_poly.entity_id
_entity_poly.type
_entity_poly.pdbx_seq_one_letter_code
_entity_poly.pdbx_strand_id
1 'polypeptide(L)'
;MSLSRKFILNYFSPHSSESLTNAIRYEVGESTSGSRESSPDPAPRAKDSTSSWVHLIDGLYKLATTLYTFGLHLLLYKQMAFRFGNLPRQEKVMSPCDRALEVMTGDFAGYDHWNANITQITRMWKIVRKGCAFIVPISLAFFQVSGVSNNIYARTTALSACLCSGAGLVASNWYLFMRPSLRTRRMRRKWIEASRSLKAANSADFWVIYSQPISSLAWSTVFCVITIFIAVWTNRSDAMLSTTSTSQLDWSVVTSAVFLTVLILAQAVQIYRGMRFFSQK
;
A
#
# COMPACT_ATOMS: atom_id res chain seq x y z
N MET A 1 -19.44 -23.32 -1.35
CA MET A 1 -18.77 -22.30 -2.21
C MET A 1 -19.56 -20.97 -2.37
N SER A 2 -20.46 -20.57 -1.44
CA SER A 2 -21.29 -19.35 -1.61
C SER A 2 -20.80 -18.08 -0.89
N LEU A 3 -19.70 -18.14 -0.13
CA LEU A 3 -19.15 -16.99 0.60
C LEU A 3 -18.41 -15.97 -0.28
N SER A 4 -18.02 -16.34 -1.51
CA SER A 4 -17.26 -15.44 -2.40
C SER A 4 -18.13 -14.42 -3.14
N ARG A 5 -19.42 -14.75 -3.41
CA ARG A 5 -20.33 -13.84 -4.14
C ARG A 5 -20.90 -12.73 -3.26
N LYS A 6 -21.17 -12.99 -1.98
CA LYS A 6 -21.63 -11.96 -1.02
C LYS A 6 -20.56 -10.89 -0.75
N PHE A 7 -19.28 -11.22 -0.96
CA PHE A 7 -18.17 -10.30 -0.76
C PHE A 7 -18.06 -9.23 -1.86
N ILE A 8 -18.47 -9.55 -3.09
CA ILE A 8 -18.36 -8.63 -4.25
C ILE A 8 -19.59 -7.71 -4.35
N LEU A 9 -20.79 -8.19 -4.02
CA LEU A 9 -22.02 -7.40 -4.18
C LEU A 9 -22.26 -6.35 -3.09
N ASN A 10 -21.72 -6.53 -1.87
CA ASN A 10 -21.79 -5.49 -0.83
C ASN A 10 -20.75 -4.36 -0.98
N TYR A 11 -19.88 -4.44 -2.01
CA TYR A 11 -18.74 -3.54 -2.17
C TYR A 11 -19.03 -2.29 -3.04
N PHE A 12 -20.15 -2.27 -3.78
CA PHE A 12 -20.51 -1.20 -4.73
C PHE A 12 -21.71 -0.35 -4.30
N SER A 13 -22.08 -0.33 -3.02
CA SER A 13 -23.08 0.63 -2.53
C SER A 13 -22.42 2.00 -2.27
N PRO A 14 -22.83 3.08 -2.94
CA PRO A 14 -22.23 4.40 -2.78
C PRO A 14 -22.76 5.04 -1.48
N HIS A 15 -22.01 4.91 -0.38
CA HIS A 15 -22.34 5.62 0.86
C HIS A 15 -21.62 6.97 0.93
N SER A 16 -22.44 8.03 0.79
CA SER A 16 -22.26 9.47 1.02
C SER A 16 -20.92 9.95 1.59
N SER A 17 -20.23 10.77 0.78
CA SER A 17 -18.95 11.44 1.04
C SER A 17 -19.03 12.75 1.83
N GLU A 18 -20.09 12.99 2.62
CA GLU A 18 -20.33 14.32 3.23
C GLU A 18 -19.81 14.51 4.67
N SER A 19 -19.31 13.48 5.34
CA SER A 19 -19.05 13.57 6.79
C SER A 19 -17.63 14.03 7.21
N LEU A 20 -16.67 14.19 6.29
CA LEU A 20 -15.24 14.35 6.66
C LEU A 20 -14.74 15.81 6.67
N THR A 21 -15.50 16.76 6.15
CA THR A 21 -15.11 18.18 6.06
C THR A 21 -15.42 18.99 7.32
N ASN A 22 -16.31 18.51 8.21
CA ASN A 22 -16.78 19.30 9.36
C ASN A 22 -15.97 19.10 10.66
N ALA A 23 -15.01 18.16 10.70
CA ALA A 23 -14.30 17.82 11.93
C ALA A 23 -12.96 18.57 12.17
N ILE A 24 -12.62 19.57 11.35
CA ILE A 24 -11.30 20.25 11.43
C ILE A 24 -11.40 21.71 11.92
N ARG A 25 -12.60 22.26 12.18
CA ARG A 25 -12.77 23.72 12.40
C ARG A 25 -12.90 24.18 13.87
N TYR A 26 -12.80 23.31 14.88
CA TYR A 26 -12.99 23.73 16.27
C TYR A 26 -11.86 23.25 17.18
N GLU A 27 -10.76 24.00 17.24
CA GLU A 27 -9.87 24.09 18.40
C GLU A 27 -8.73 25.12 18.17
N VAL A 28 -9.05 26.41 18.09
CA VAL A 28 -8.11 27.48 18.44
C VAL A 28 -8.94 28.64 18.98
N GLY A 29 -9.07 28.70 20.31
CA GLY A 29 -9.78 29.75 21.03
C GLY A 29 -9.18 29.90 22.42
N GLU A 30 -7.91 30.27 22.48
CA GLU A 30 -7.24 30.61 23.74
C GLU A 30 -7.19 32.14 23.85
N SER A 31 -8.00 32.67 24.77
CA SER A 31 -8.07 34.09 25.08
C SER A 31 -6.99 34.44 26.10
N THR A 32 -5.90 35.03 25.63
CA THR A 32 -4.87 35.62 26.50
C THR A 32 -4.98 37.14 26.44
N SER A 33 -5.63 37.73 27.43
CA SER A 33 -5.55 39.17 27.69
C SER A 33 -4.25 39.46 28.46
N GLY A 34 -3.36 40.29 27.92
CA GLY A 34 -2.23 40.73 28.71
C GLY A 34 -1.16 41.52 27.94
N SER A 35 -1.15 42.83 28.21
CA SER A 35 -0.04 43.78 28.11
C SER A 35 0.55 44.13 26.73
N ARG A 36 0.42 45.42 26.41
CA ARG A 36 0.81 46.07 25.16
C ARG A 36 2.18 46.72 25.36
N GLU A 37 3.25 45.96 25.16
CA GLU A 37 4.61 46.51 24.99
C GLU A 37 4.90 46.72 23.49
N SER A 38 5.20 47.96 23.13
CA SER A 38 5.55 48.37 21.77
C SER A 38 6.93 47.84 21.39
N SER A 39 6.96 46.68 20.75
CA SER A 39 8.18 46.07 20.20
C SER A 39 8.44 46.62 18.78
N PRO A 40 9.70 46.94 18.43
CA PRO A 40 10.05 47.50 17.12
C PRO A 40 9.77 46.50 15.99
N ASP A 41 9.32 47.03 14.85
CA ASP A 41 8.90 46.27 13.67
C ASP A 41 9.91 45.17 13.29
N PRO A 42 9.50 43.88 13.30
CA PRO A 42 10.39 42.80 12.91
C PRO A 42 10.68 42.90 11.41
N ALA A 43 11.97 42.96 11.08
CA ALA A 43 12.47 42.94 9.72
C ALA A 43 11.83 41.80 8.90
N PRO A 44 11.55 42.02 7.59
CA PRO A 44 10.84 41.06 6.75
C PRO A 44 11.58 39.71 6.75
N ARG A 45 11.00 38.75 7.48
CA ARG A 45 11.56 37.40 7.65
C ARG A 45 11.58 36.73 6.28
N ALA A 46 12.78 36.42 5.79
CA ALA A 46 13.00 35.73 4.53
C ALA A 46 12.12 34.47 4.49
N LYS A 47 11.34 34.33 3.41
CA LYS A 47 10.39 33.23 3.23
C LYS A 47 11.18 31.93 3.04
N ASP A 48 11.15 31.05 4.02
CA ASP A 48 11.90 29.78 4.02
C ASP A 48 11.47 28.86 2.87
N SER A 49 12.24 28.90 1.78
CA SER A 49 12.10 28.08 0.56
C SER A 49 12.15 26.56 0.85
N THR A 50 12.74 26.17 1.98
CA THR A 50 12.85 24.77 2.42
C THR A 50 11.49 24.11 2.70
N SER A 51 10.48 24.89 3.10
CA SER A 51 9.14 24.36 3.38
C SER A 51 8.44 23.80 2.14
N SER A 52 8.65 24.41 0.97
CA SER A 52 7.99 24.00 -0.28
C SER A 52 8.44 22.61 -0.76
N TRP A 53 9.74 22.30 -0.64
CA TRP A 53 10.29 21.02 -1.09
C TRP A 53 9.81 19.84 -0.26
N VAL A 54 9.66 20.02 1.05
CA VAL A 54 9.17 18.97 1.96
C VAL A 54 7.75 18.54 1.59
N HIS A 55 6.87 19.51 1.26
CA HIS A 55 5.50 19.20 0.84
C HIS A 55 5.43 18.48 -0.51
N LEU A 56 6.30 18.85 -1.46
CA LEU A 56 6.38 18.16 -2.75
C LEU A 56 6.84 16.71 -2.59
N ILE A 57 7.88 16.47 -1.78
CA ILE A 57 8.41 15.12 -1.52
C ILE A 57 7.36 14.26 -0.81
N ASP A 58 6.66 14.79 0.19
CA ASP A 58 5.58 14.08 0.89
C ASP A 58 4.41 13.74 -0.05
N GLY A 59 4.03 14.69 -0.92
CA GLY A 59 3.01 14.48 -1.94
C GLY A 59 3.39 13.36 -2.92
N LEU A 60 4.62 13.38 -3.42
CA LEU A 60 5.15 12.34 -4.32
C LEU A 60 5.22 10.98 -3.63
N TYR A 61 5.63 10.93 -2.36
CA TYR A 61 5.64 9.69 -1.57
C TYR A 61 4.24 9.09 -1.43
N LYS A 62 3.25 9.90 -1.08
CA LYS A 62 1.84 9.48 -0.95
C LYS A 62 1.28 9.01 -2.28
N LEU A 63 1.58 9.70 -3.37
CA LEU A 63 1.16 9.29 -4.71
C LEU A 63 1.80 7.95 -5.09
N ALA A 64 3.12 7.82 -4.91
CA ALA A 64 3.87 6.61 -5.25
C ALA A 64 3.38 5.40 -4.44
N THR A 65 3.15 5.56 -3.13
CA THR A 65 2.62 4.50 -2.27
C THR A 65 1.17 4.14 -2.63
N THR A 66 0.33 5.12 -2.97
CA THR A 66 -1.05 4.88 -3.40
C THR A 66 -1.11 4.13 -4.73
N LEU A 67 -0.33 4.56 -5.72
CA LEU A 67 -0.20 3.89 -7.01
C LEU A 67 0.36 2.48 -6.85
N TYR A 68 1.46 2.34 -6.10
CA TYR A 68 2.07 1.03 -5.86
C TYR A 68 1.09 0.04 -5.21
N THR A 69 0.29 0.51 -4.26
CA THR A 69 -0.67 -0.35 -3.55
C THR A 69 -2.03 -0.44 -4.22
N PHE A 70 -2.28 0.24 -5.36
CA PHE A 70 -3.63 0.41 -5.92
C PHE A 70 -4.67 0.86 -4.89
N GLY A 71 -4.27 1.66 -3.90
CA GLY A 71 -5.14 2.07 -2.79
C GLY A 71 -5.58 0.92 -1.86
N LEU A 72 -5.04 -0.30 -2.00
CA LEU A 72 -5.35 -1.43 -1.13
C LEU A 72 -5.06 -1.12 0.34
N HIS A 73 -4.05 -0.29 0.63
CA HIS A 73 -3.74 0.13 1.99
C HIS A 73 -4.93 0.85 2.65
N LEU A 74 -5.70 1.66 1.91
CA LEU A 74 -6.90 2.33 2.40
C LEU A 74 -8.04 1.34 2.66
N LEU A 75 -8.17 0.32 1.79
CA LEU A 75 -9.17 -0.73 1.96
C LEU A 75 -8.85 -1.61 3.19
N LEU A 76 -7.59 -2.00 3.36
CA LEU A 76 -7.13 -2.76 4.51
C LEU A 76 -7.31 -1.93 5.80
N TYR A 77 -6.99 -0.64 5.76
CA TYR A 77 -7.28 0.28 6.88
C TYR A 77 -8.77 0.29 7.20
N LYS A 78 -9.66 0.53 6.22
CA LYS A 78 -11.11 0.61 6.47
C LYS A 78 -11.71 -0.69 7.04
N GLN A 79 -11.15 -1.85 6.66
CA GLN A 79 -11.62 -3.16 7.09
C GLN A 79 -11.03 -3.62 8.42
N MET A 80 -9.74 -3.36 8.65
CA MET A 80 -8.98 -3.96 9.76
C MET A 80 -8.49 -2.93 10.78
N ALA A 81 -8.73 -1.63 10.57
CA ALA A 81 -8.47 -0.65 11.59
C ALA A 81 -9.34 -0.97 12.81
N PHE A 82 -8.71 -0.86 13.99
CA PHE A 82 -9.43 -0.90 15.24
C PHE A 82 -10.45 0.23 15.26
N ARG A 83 -11.72 -0.12 15.09
CA ARG A 83 -12.81 0.79 15.39
C ARG A 83 -12.88 0.82 16.89
N PHE A 84 -12.37 1.91 17.49
CA PHE A 84 -12.93 2.33 18.76
C PHE A 84 -14.42 2.46 18.46
N GLY A 85 -15.19 1.47 18.91
CA GLY A 85 -16.64 1.54 18.79
C GLY A 85 -17.06 2.91 19.32
N ASN A 86 -18.18 3.42 18.87
CA ASN A 86 -18.89 4.48 19.56
C ASN A 86 -19.27 3.92 20.95
N LEU A 87 -18.28 3.69 21.82
CA LEU A 87 -18.44 3.61 23.24
C LEU A 87 -19.26 4.85 23.52
N PRO A 88 -20.52 4.69 23.98
CA PRO A 88 -21.39 5.81 24.23
C PRO A 88 -20.54 6.78 25.03
N ARG A 89 -20.33 7.98 24.46
CA ARG A 89 -19.49 9.02 25.03
C ARG A 89 -20.17 9.44 26.31
N GLN A 90 -20.00 8.64 27.35
CA GLN A 90 -20.66 8.81 28.61
C GLN A 90 -19.81 9.87 29.28
N GLU A 91 -20.20 11.13 29.12
CA GLU A 91 -19.58 12.32 29.74
C GLU A 91 -19.65 12.31 31.28
N LYS A 92 -19.89 11.15 31.90
CA LYS A 92 -19.66 11.00 33.32
C LYS A 92 -18.15 11.13 33.56
N VAL A 93 -17.80 12.10 34.39
CA VAL A 93 -16.48 12.30 34.97
C VAL A 93 -15.99 10.95 35.49
N MET A 94 -15.21 10.25 34.65
CA MET A 94 -14.70 8.93 34.96
C MET A 94 -13.68 9.09 36.07
N SER A 95 -13.83 8.30 37.13
CA SER A 95 -12.84 8.19 38.18
C SER A 95 -11.49 7.78 37.57
N PRO A 96 -10.35 8.26 38.10
CA PRO A 96 -9.03 7.80 37.66
C PRO A 96 -8.88 6.27 37.67
N CYS A 97 -9.57 5.57 38.58
CA CYS A 97 -9.61 4.11 38.61
C CYS A 97 -10.36 3.50 37.41
N ASP A 98 -11.46 4.11 36.98
CA ASP A 98 -12.22 3.64 35.82
C ASP A 98 -11.42 3.82 34.53
N ARG A 99 -10.62 4.89 34.44
CA ARG A 99 -9.71 5.11 33.31
C ARG A 99 -8.62 4.04 33.24
N ALA A 100 -8.08 3.61 34.38
CA ALA A 100 -7.09 2.52 34.42
C ALA A 100 -7.71 1.17 34.03
N LEU A 101 -8.95 0.93 34.47
CA LEU A 101 -9.71 -0.27 34.11
C LEU A 101 -10.06 -0.28 32.61
N GLU A 102 -10.45 0.86 32.04
CA GLU A 102 -10.74 0.99 30.61
C GLU A 102 -9.49 0.74 29.75
N VAL A 103 -8.32 1.21 30.20
CA VAL A 103 -7.04 0.91 29.53
C VAL A 103 -6.73 -0.59 29.55
N MET A 104 -7.00 -1.29 30.65
CA MET A 104 -6.85 -2.76 30.71
C MET A 104 -7.88 -3.47 29.81
N THR A 105 -9.16 -3.13 29.93
CA THR A 105 -10.25 -3.76 29.18
C THR A 105 -10.10 -3.53 27.68
N GLY A 106 -9.63 -2.34 27.27
CA GLY A 106 -9.29 -2.03 25.89
C GLY A 106 -8.13 -2.88 25.34
N ASP A 107 -7.14 -3.24 26.17
CA ASP A 107 -6.02 -4.11 25.76
C ASP A 107 -6.49 -5.56 25.52
N PHE A 108 -7.53 -6.02 26.24
CA PHE A 108 -8.18 -7.32 26.02
C PHE A 108 -9.08 -7.32 24.79
N ALA A 109 -9.98 -6.34 24.65
CA ALA A 109 -10.84 -6.25 23.46
C ALA A 109 -10.04 -6.08 22.16
N GLY A 110 -8.93 -5.32 22.22
CA GLY A 110 -7.99 -5.18 21.11
C GLY A 110 -7.24 -6.49 20.78
N TYR A 111 -7.07 -7.40 21.74
CA TYR A 111 -6.38 -8.68 21.51
C TYR A 111 -7.19 -9.61 20.62
N ASP A 112 -8.47 -9.83 20.94
CA ASP A 112 -9.32 -10.76 20.20
C ASP A 112 -9.53 -10.27 18.77
N HIS A 113 -9.78 -8.96 18.61
CA HIS A 113 -9.92 -8.34 17.30
C HIS A 113 -8.62 -8.43 16.47
N TRP A 114 -7.46 -8.20 17.10
CA TRP A 114 -6.17 -8.34 16.42
C TRP A 114 -5.91 -9.78 15.98
N ASN A 115 -6.22 -10.78 16.81
CA ASN A 115 -6.00 -12.19 16.48
C ASN A 115 -6.94 -12.67 15.35
N ALA A 116 -8.17 -12.17 15.31
CA ALA A 116 -9.08 -12.36 14.18
C ALA A 116 -8.50 -11.74 12.90
N ASN A 117 -8.00 -10.51 12.96
CA ASN A 117 -7.37 -9.82 11.83
C ASN A 117 -6.12 -10.54 11.33
N ILE A 118 -5.23 -11.02 12.22
CA ILE A 118 -4.07 -11.84 11.83
C ILE A 118 -4.52 -13.08 11.05
N THR A 119 -5.59 -13.72 11.49
CA THR A 119 -6.10 -14.93 10.83
C THR A 119 -6.60 -14.62 9.41
N GLN A 120 -7.32 -13.50 9.24
CA GLN A 120 -7.74 -13.01 7.93
C GLN A 120 -6.55 -12.64 7.04
N ILE A 121 -5.61 -11.86 7.54
CA ILE A 121 -4.40 -11.44 6.82
C ILE A 121 -3.58 -12.67 6.38
N THR A 122 -3.37 -13.63 7.28
CA THR A 122 -2.67 -14.89 6.98
C THR A 122 -3.37 -15.66 5.85
N ARG A 123 -4.71 -15.68 5.86
CA ARG A 123 -5.49 -16.32 4.79
C ARG A 123 -5.28 -15.59 3.45
N MET A 124 -5.31 -14.26 3.44
CA MET A 124 -5.06 -13.47 2.23
C MET A 124 -3.65 -13.73 1.69
N TRP A 125 -2.62 -13.73 2.53
CA TRP A 125 -1.25 -14.03 2.10
C TRP A 125 -1.07 -15.45 1.54
N LYS A 126 -1.78 -16.45 2.08
CA LYS A 126 -1.81 -17.80 1.49
C LYS A 126 -2.43 -17.83 0.11
N ILE A 127 -3.52 -17.09 -0.10
CA ILE A 127 -4.17 -16.95 -1.41
C ILE A 127 -3.22 -16.27 -2.39
N VAL A 128 -2.62 -15.15 -1.97
CA VAL A 128 -1.63 -14.41 -2.75
C VAL A 128 -0.47 -15.30 -3.16
N ARG A 129 0.10 -16.08 -2.23
CA ARG A 129 1.19 -17.02 -2.51
C ARG A 129 0.81 -18.00 -3.61
N LYS A 130 -0.38 -18.60 -3.54
CA LYS A 130 -0.88 -19.51 -4.58
C LYS A 130 -1.07 -18.81 -5.92
N GLY A 131 -1.63 -17.59 -5.90
CA GLY A 131 -1.80 -16.77 -7.10
C GLY A 131 -0.47 -16.44 -7.76
N CYS A 132 0.52 -15.96 -7.01
CA CYS A 132 1.84 -15.68 -7.55
C CYS A 132 2.54 -16.94 -8.07
N ALA A 133 2.41 -18.08 -7.38
CA ALA A 133 2.96 -19.36 -7.84
C ALA A 133 2.38 -19.82 -9.19
N PHE A 134 1.13 -19.43 -9.48
CA PHE A 134 0.48 -19.70 -10.76
C PHE A 134 0.88 -18.69 -11.85
N ILE A 135 1.06 -17.41 -11.49
CA ILE A 135 1.42 -16.35 -12.45
C ILE A 135 2.85 -16.48 -12.96
N VAL A 136 3.80 -16.92 -12.13
CA VAL A 136 5.20 -17.11 -12.56
C VAL A 136 5.33 -18.00 -13.80
N PRO A 137 4.84 -19.25 -13.82
CA PRO A 137 4.95 -20.10 -15.00
C PRO A 137 4.16 -19.58 -16.19
N ILE A 138 3.01 -18.92 -15.98
CA ILE A 138 2.26 -18.27 -17.07
C ILE A 138 3.08 -17.16 -17.72
N SER A 139 3.74 -16.33 -16.90
CA SER A 139 4.59 -15.25 -17.39
C SER A 139 5.77 -15.80 -18.19
N LEU A 140 6.33 -16.94 -17.77
CA LEU A 140 7.39 -17.64 -18.50
C LEU A 140 6.88 -18.27 -19.80
N ALA A 141 5.67 -18.83 -19.80
CA ALA A 141 5.05 -19.42 -20.98
C ALA A 141 4.82 -18.39 -22.10
N PHE A 142 4.60 -17.11 -21.77
CA PHE A 142 4.49 -16.07 -22.80
C PHE A 142 5.75 -15.93 -23.66
N PHE A 143 6.94 -16.25 -23.14
CA PHE A 143 8.17 -16.22 -23.96
C PHE A 143 8.23 -17.35 -24.99
N GLN A 144 7.41 -18.40 -24.84
CA GLN A 144 7.31 -19.50 -25.80
C GLN A 144 6.38 -19.17 -26.98
N VAL A 145 5.55 -18.13 -26.86
CA VAL A 145 4.62 -17.73 -27.92
C VAL A 145 5.39 -16.95 -28.99
N SER A 146 5.36 -17.44 -30.23
CA SER A 146 5.92 -16.74 -31.39
C SER A 146 5.27 -15.36 -31.53
N GLY A 147 6.10 -14.31 -31.62
CA GLY A 147 5.66 -12.91 -31.66
C GLY A 147 5.93 -12.14 -30.36
N VAL A 148 5.77 -12.77 -29.19
CA VAL A 148 6.09 -12.11 -27.90
C VAL A 148 7.59 -11.91 -27.75
N SER A 149 8.40 -12.87 -28.22
CA SER A 149 9.87 -12.77 -28.20
C SER A 149 10.42 -11.62 -29.04
N ASN A 150 9.70 -11.29 -30.13
CA ASN A 150 10.13 -10.31 -31.12
C ASN A 150 9.64 -8.90 -30.76
N ASN A 151 8.58 -8.79 -29.96
CA ASN A 151 8.07 -7.52 -29.47
C ASN A 151 8.70 -7.17 -28.11
N ILE A 152 9.56 -6.14 -28.11
CA ILE A 152 10.26 -5.66 -26.91
C ILE A 152 9.26 -5.35 -25.78
N TYR A 153 8.16 -4.65 -26.07
CA TYR A 153 7.18 -4.27 -25.05
C TYR A 153 6.49 -5.50 -24.43
N ALA A 154 6.10 -6.48 -25.25
CA ALA A 154 5.48 -7.72 -24.77
C ALA A 154 6.46 -8.49 -23.85
N ARG A 155 7.73 -8.55 -24.24
CA ARG A 155 8.80 -9.17 -23.44
C ARG A 155 8.99 -8.46 -22.10
N THR A 156 9.04 -7.13 -22.11
CA THR A 156 9.20 -6.30 -20.90
C THR A 156 8.02 -6.46 -19.94
N THR A 157 6.79 -6.48 -20.45
CA THR A 157 5.60 -6.67 -19.61
C THR A 157 5.53 -8.09 -19.04
N ALA A 158 5.89 -9.11 -19.82
CA ALA A 158 5.98 -10.50 -19.35
C ALA A 158 7.04 -10.65 -18.23
N LEU A 159 8.23 -10.06 -18.42
CA LEU A 159 9.28 -10.04 -17.40
C LEU A 159 8.83 -9.29 -16.15
N SER A 160 8.14 -8.16 -16.31
CA SER A 160 7.59 -7.39 -15.19
C SER A 160 6.55 -8.17 -14.39
N ALA A 161 5.69 -8.93 -15.07
CA ALA A 161 4.74 -9.86 -14.44
C ALA A 161 5.46 -10.95 -13.65
N CYS A 162 6.51 -11.55 -14.22
CA CYS A 162 7.34 -12.56 -13.56
C CYS A 162 8.06 -12.00 -12.34
N LEU A 163 8.66 -10.81 -12.44
CA LEU A 163 9.37 -10.14 -11.35
C LEU A 163 8.43 -9.75 -10.21
N CYS A 164 7.26 -9.16 -10.53
CA CYS A 164 6.26 -8.83 -9.52
C CYS A 164 5.76 -10.10 -8.84
N SER A 165 5.34 -11.13 -9.59
CA SER A 165 4.86 -12.38 -8.97
C SER A 165 5.94 -13.08 -8.13
N GLY A 166 7.20 -13.08 -8.59
CA GLY A 166 8.34 -13.57 -7.82
C GLY A 166 8.56 -12.80 -6.51
N ALA A 167 8.54 -11.46 -6.56
CA ALA A 167 8.62 -10.62 -5.36
C ALA A 167 7.46 -10.90 -4.39
N GLY A 168 6.24 -11.06 -4.91
CA GLY A 168 5.05 -11.43 -4.14
C GLY A 168 5.16 -12.81 -3.49
N LEU A 169 5.80 -13.78 -4.15
CA LEU A 169 6.11 -15.10 -3.56
C LEU A 169 7.09 -14.99 -2.39
N VAL A 170 8.21 -14.28 -2.60
CA VAL A 170 9.22 -14.07 -1.56
C VAL A 170 8.61 -13.35 -0.36
N ALA A 171 7.89 -12.25 -0.61
CA ALA A 171 7.19 -11.50 0.41
C ALA A 171 6.15 -12.37 1.13
N SER A 172 5.20 -12.99 0.42
CA SER A 172 4.18 -13.82 1.07
C SER A 172 4.76 -14.98 1.89
N ASN A 173 5.84 -15.63 1.42
CA ASN A 173 6.52 -16.68 2.17
C ASN A 173 7.19 -16.13 3.44
N TRP A 174 7.89 -15.00 3.33
CA TRP A 174 8.52 -14.33 4.47
C TRP A 174 7.49 -13.88 5.52
N TYR A 175 6.39 -13.26 5.10
CA TYR A 175 5.34 -12.79 6.00
C TYR A 175 4.62 -13.95 6.70
N LEU A 176 4.43 -15.07 6.01
CA LEU A 176 3.91 -16.30 6.64
C LEU A 176 4.88 -16.89 7.67
N PHE A 177 6.19 -16.83 7.40
CA PHE A 177 7.22 -17.21 8.36
C PHE A 177 7.22 -16.29 9.59
N MET A 178 7.01 -14.99 9.40
CA MET A 178 6.93 -13.99 10.49
C MET A 178 5.61 -13.98 11.26
N ARG A 179 4.67 -14.88 10.95
CA ARG A 179 3.37 -14.99 11.63
C ARG A 179 3.45 -15.01 13.17
N PRO A 180 4.41 -15.72 13.82
CA PRO A 180 4.52 -15.68 15.29
C PRO A 180 4.84 -14.27 15.82
N SER A 181 5.66 -13.50 15.09
CA SER A 181 6.01 -12.12 15.45
C SER A 181 4.79 -11.19 15.44
N LEU A 182 3.81 -11.46 14.57
CA LEU A 182 2.57 -10.68 14.49
C LEU A 182 1.72 -10.78 15.77
N ARG A 183 1.78 -11.92 16.46
CA ARG A 183 1.01 -12.16 17.69
C ARG A 183 1.62 -11.46 18.91
N THR A 184 2.79 -10.84 18.78
CA THR A 184 3.44 -10.14 19.89
C THR A 184 2.65 -8.90 20.32
N ARG A 185 2.71 -8.58 21.62
CA ARG A 185 2.11 -7.35 22.19
C ARG A 185 2.60 -6.07 21.51
N ARG A 186 3.86 -6.05 21.04
CA ARG A 186 4.44 -4.91 20.32
C ARG A 186 3.74 -4.66 18.99
N MET A 187 3.52 -5.71 18.18
CA MET A 187 2.83 -5.55 16.90
C MET A 187 1.38 -5.11 17.09
N ARG A 188 0.71 -5.64 18.12
CA ARG A 188 -0.64 -5.18 18.51
C ARG A 188 -0.67 -3.68 18.81
N ARG A 189 0.28 -3.18 19.61
CA ARG A 189 0.37 -1.73 19.91
C ARG A 189 0.59 -0.90 18.64
N LYS A 190 1.50 -1.32 17.76
CA LYS A 190 1.72 -0.66 16.46
C LYS A 190 0.45 -0.65 15.60
N TRP A 191 -0.30 -1.75 15.59
CA TRP A 191 -1.57 -1.83 14.85
C TRP A 191 -2.65 -0.90 15.44
N ILE A 192 -2.77 -0.81 16.77
CA ILE A 192 -3.69 0.13 17.43
C ILE A 192 -3.30 1.58 17.10
N GLU A 193 -2.01 1.91 17.20
CA GLU A 193 -1.47 3.22 16.83
C GLU A 193 -1.73 3.55 15.36
N ALA A 194 -1.47 2.58 14.46
CA ALA A 194 -1.75 2.70 13.03
C ALA A 194 -3.23 2.83 12.69
N SER A 195 -4.11 2.34 13.57
CA SER A 195 -5.56 2.44 13.41
C SER A 195 -6.10 3.81 13.82
N ARG A 196 -5.46 4.49 14.79
CA ARG A 196 -5.92 5.78 15.34
C ARG A 196 -5.83 6.94 14.36
N SER A 197 -4.77 6.99 13.56
CA SER A 197 -4.58 8.06 12.58
C SER A 197 -3.93 7.54 11.32
N LEU A 198 -4.67 7.55 10.21
CA LEU A 198 -4.13 7.26 8.88
C LEU A 198 -3.18 8.37 8.39
N LYS A 199 -3.31 9.59 8.94
CA LYS A 199 -2.49 10.76 8.53
C LYS A 199 -1.05 10.67 9.03
N ALA A 200 -0.79 9.91 10.09
CA ALA A 200 0.57 9.71 10.58
C ALA A 200 1.37 8.83 9.61
N ALA A 201 2.58 9.28 9.23
CA ALA A 201 3.44 8.56 8.29
C ALA A 201 3.72 7.11 8.73
N ASN A 202 3.95 6.90 10.03
CA ASN A 202 4.16 5.58 10.62
C ASN A 202 2.97 4.62 10.44
N SER A 203 1.75 5.16 10.46
CA SER A 203 0.52 4.39 10.27
C SER A 203 0.35 3.98 8.81
N ALA A 204 0.58 4.89 7.87
CA ALA A 204 0.52 4.59 6.44
C ALA A 204 1.55 3.50 6.08
N ASP A 205 2.78 3.63 6.60
CA ASP A 205 3.84 2.64 6.40
C ASP A 205 3.46 1.25 6.90
N PHE A 206 2.79 1.16 8.06
CA PHE A 206 2.25 -0.10 8.55
C PHE A 206 1.33 -0.75 7.50
N TRP A 207 0.31 -0.03 7.03
CA TRP A 207 -0.66 -0.59 6.08
C TRP A 207 -0.06 -0.90 4.70
N VAL A 208 0.88 -0.09 4.23
CA VAL A 208 1.62 -0.33 2.98
C VAL A 208 2.39 -1.65 3.06
N ILE A 209 3.12 -1.90 4.15
CA ILE A 209 3.85 -3.15 4.40
C ILE A 209 2.88 -4.34 4.38
N TYR A 210 1.75 -4.27 5.08
CA TYR A 210 0.76 -5.36 5.07
C TYR A 210 0.14 -5.63 3.69
N SER A 211 -0.05 -4.58 2.89
CA SER A 211 -0.62 -4.69 1.54
C SER A 211 0.36 -5.24 0.50
N GLN A 212 1.68 -5.20 0.78
CA GLN A 212 2.72 -5.44 -0.21
C GLN A 212 2.55 -6.75 -1.01
N PRO A 213 2.29 -7.94 -0.41
CA PRO A 213 2.10 -9.16 -1.18
C PRO A 213 0.89 -9.07 -2.13
N ILE A 214 -0.19 -8.44 -1.68
CA ILE A 214 -1.43 -8.30 -2.46
C ILE A 214 -1.19 -7.35 -3.63
N SER A 215 -0.53 -6.21 -3.39
CA SER A 215 -0.16 -5.24 -4.42
C SER A 215 0.73 -5.87 -5.49
N SER A 216 1.69 -6.69 -5.06
CA SER A 216 2.59 -7.41 -5.94
C SER A 216 1.85 -8.38 -6.89
N LEU A 217 0.86 -9.12 -6.36
CA LEU A 217 -0.02 -9.97 -7.17
C LEU A 217 -0.90 -9.15 -8.14
N ALA A 218 -1.41 -8.01 -7.70
CA ALA A 218 -2.23 -7.13 -8.52
C ALA A 218 -1.42 -6.62 -9.72
N TRP A 219 -0.22 -6.10 -9.49
CA TRP A 219 0.68 -5.65 -10.56
C TRP A 219 1.08 -6.79 -11.50
N SER A 220 1.39 -7.97 -10.99
CA SER A 220 1.72 -9.11 -11.86
C SER A 220 0.54 -9.49 -12.76
N THR A 221 -0.69 -9.46 -12.22
CA THR A 221 -1.91 -9.73 -12.99
C THR A 221 -2.12 -8.68 -14.08
N VAL A 222 -1.96 -7.39 -13.75
CA VAL A 222 -2.06 -6.28 -14.71
C VAL A 222 -1.04 -6.46 -15.84
N PHE A 223 0.22 -6.73 -15.53
CA PHE A 223 1.25 -6.96 -16.54
C PHE A 223 0.99 -8.20 -17.40
N CYS A 224 0.47 -9.30 -16.84
CA CYS A 224 0.04 -10.46 -17.63
C CYS A 224 -1.06 -10.08 -18.62
N VAL A 225 -2.08 -9.34 -18.18
CA VAL A 225 -3.19 -8.92 -19.04
C VAL A 225 -2.70 -8.00 -20.16
N ILE A 226 -1.83 -7.02 -19.84
CA ILE A 226 -1.20 -6.15 -20.85
C ILE A 226 -0.40 -6.99 -21.86
N THR A 227 0.36 -7.99 -21.40
CA THR A 227 1.13 -8.89 -22.28
C THR A 227 0.21 -9.62 -23.26
N ILE A 228 -0.93 -10.14 -22.80
CA ILE A 228 -1.92 -10.80 -23.66
C ILE A 228 -2.45 -9.83 -24.71
N PHE A 229 -2.82 -8.60 -24.32
CA PHE A 229 -3.30 -7.58 -25.26
C PHE A 229 -2.26 -7.26 -26.33
N ILE A 230 -1.00 -7.07 -25.95
CA ILE A 230 0.08 -6.81 -26.91
C ILE A 230 0.27 -8.03 -27.84
N ALA A 231 0.30 -9.24 -27.30
CA ALA A 231 0.48 -10.46 -28.09
C ALA A 231 -0.63 -10.67 -29.13
N VAL A 232 -1.89 -10.49 -28.71
CA VAL A 232 -3.06 -10.62 -29.60
C VAL A 232 -3.07 -9.54 -30.68
N TRP A 233 -2.67 -8.31 -30.35
CA TRP A 233 -2.72 -7.19 -31.30
C TRP A 233 -1.50 -7.16 -32.25
N THR A 234 -0.33 -7.58 -31.79
CA THR A 234 0.91 -7.57 -32.60
C THR A 234 0.84 -8.55 -33.77
N ASN A 235 0.26 -9.74 -33.55
CA ASN A 235 0.06 -10.75 -34.62
C ASN A 235 -0.75 -10.22 -35.81
N ARG A 236 -1.54 -9.17 -35.63
CA ARG A 236 -2.31 -8.53 -36.71
C ARG A 236 -1.49 -7.51 -37.50
N SER A 237 -0.47 -6.90 -36.89
CA SER A 237 0.24 -5.73 -37.43
C SER A 237 1.52 -6.10 -38.18
N ASP A 238 2.22 -7.15 -37.73
CA ASP A 238 3.49 -7.60 -38.33
C ASP A 238 3.32 -8.14 -39.76
N ALA A 239 2.09 -8.50 -40.15
CA ALA A 239 1.78 -8.85 -41.54
C ALA A 239 1.88 -7.66 -42.51
N MET A 240 1.99 -6.41 -42.03
CA MET A 240 1.86 -5.20 -42.88
C MET A 240 3.11 -4.32 -42.99
N LEU A 241 4.11 -4.43 -42.10
CA LEU A 241 5.17 -3.41 -41.97
C LEU A 241 6.58 -4.01 -41.84
N SER A 242 6.94 -4.90 -42.77
CA SER A 242 8.34 -5.32 -42.94
C SER A 242 9.05 -4.38 -43.91
N THR A 243 9.39 -3.16 -43.49
CA THR A 243 10.33 -2.33 -44.27
C THR A 243 11.01 -1.27 -43.42
N THR A 244 12.34 -1.23 -43.54
CA THR A 244 13.27 -0.15 -43.19
C THR A 244 13.97 -0.27 -41.83
N SER A 245 15.06 -1.02 -41.90
CA SER A 245 16.20 -1.00 -40.99
C SER A 245 17.01 0.29 -41.13
N THR A 246 17.34 0.94 -40.01
CA THR A 246 18.54 1.78 -39.93
C THR A 246 19.14 1.63 -38.53
N SER A 247 20.46 1.54 -38.47
CA SER A 247 21.34 1.22 -37.35
C SER A 247 21.34 2.26 -36.23
N GLN A 248 20.16 2.59 -35.71
CA GLN A 248 19.98 3.49 -34.59
C GLN A 248 19.81 2.65 -33.33
N LEU A 249 20.60 2.94 -32.30
CA LEU A 249 20.50 2.33 -30.98
C LEU A 249 19.02 2.32 -30.55
N ASP A 250 18.43 1.14 -30.40
CA ASP A 250 17.01 0.97 -30.11
C ASP A 250 16.68 1.54 -28.73
N TRP A 251 16.21 2.78 -28.68
CA TRP A 251 15.79 3.47 -27.45
C TRP A 251 14.75 2.66 -26.66
N SER A 252 13.97 1.81 -27.32
CA SER A 252 13.02 0.88 -26.71
C SER A 252 13.70 -0.17 -25.82
N VAL A 253 14.88 -0.66 -26.21
CA VAL A 253 15.66 -1.62 -25.41
C VAL A 253 16.21 -0.95 -24.16
N VAL A 254 16.80 0.25 -24.32
CA VAL A 254 17.36 1.02 -23.19
C VAL A 254 16.27 1.39 -22.19
N THR A 255 15.14 1.92 -22.66
CA THR A 255 14.00 2.28 -21.79
C THR A 255 13.41 1.07 -21.07
N SER A 256 13.28 -0.07 -21.76
CA SER A 256 12.87 -1.33 -21.13
C SER A 256 13.85 -1.78 -20.04
N ALA A 257 15.15 -1.76 -20.31
CA ALA A 257 16.16 -2.18 -19.34
C ALA A 257 16.17 -1.29 -18.10
N VAL A 258 16.09 0.03 -18.29
CA VAL A 258 15.96 1.01 -17.20
C VAL A 258 14.68 0.75 -16.39
N PHE A 259 13.55 0.55 -17.06
CA PHE A 259 12.27 0.25 -16.41
C PHE A 259 12.34 -1.01 -15.55
N LEU A 260 12.85 -2.12 -16.10
CA LEU A 260 12.99 -3.37 -15.36
C LEU A 260 13.94 -3.22 -14.17
N THR A 261 15.04 -2.47 -14.34
CA THR A 261 15.99 -2.20 -13.25
C THR A 261 15.33 -1.42 -12.11
N VAL A 262 14.61 -0.35 -12.43
CA VAL A 262 13.86 0.44 -11.44
C VAL A 262 12.80 -0.42 -10.74
N LEU A 263 12.10 -1.28 -11.49
CA LEU A 263 11.10 -2.19 -10.93
C LEU A 263 11.74 -3.19 -9.95
N ILE A 264 12.88 -3.80 -10.30
CA ILE A 264 13.62 -4.72 -9.43
C ILE A 264 14.05 -4.00 -8.15
N LEU A 265 14.64 -2.81 -8.27
CA LEU A 265 15.07 -1.99 -7.13
C LEU A 265 13.88 -1.63 -6.23
N ALA A 266 12.75 -1.22 -6.82
CA ALA A 266 11.54 -0.90 -6.06
C ALA A 266 11.03 -2.09 -5.25
N GLN A 267 10.94 -3.28 -5.87
CA GLN A 267 10.52 -4.51 -5.18
C GLN A 267 11.51 -4.91 -4.08
N ALA A 268 12.81 -4.82 -4.35
CA ALA A 268 13.87 -5.14 -3.38
C ALA A 268 13.83 -4.21 -2.16
N VAL A 269 13.69 -2.90 -2.39
CA VAL A 269 13.56 -1.90 -1.32
C VAL A 269 12.33 -2.17 -0.47
N GLN A 270 11.20 -2.54 -1.07
CA GLN A 270 9.97 -2.83 -0.33
C GLN A 270 10.07 -4.11 0.50
N ILE A 271 10.64 -5.19 -0.06
CA ILE A 271 10.92 -6.41 0.69
C ILE A 271 11.86 -6.10 1.86
N TYR A 272 12.93 -5.33 1.61
CA TYR A 272 13.86 -4.90 2.64
C TYR A 272 13.18 -4.08 3.75
N ARG A 273 12.34 -3.11 3.40
CA ARG A 273 11.54 -2.34 4.37
C ARG A 273 10.65 -3.25 5.21
N GLY A 274 9.95 -4.21 4.58
CA GLY A 274 9.14 -5.19 5.28
C GLY A 274 9.97 -6.05 6.25
N MET A 275 11.11 -6.56 5.81
CA MET A 275 12.03 -7.33 6.67
C MET A 275 12.51 -6.50 7.86
N ARG A 276 13.01 -5.29 7.62
CA ARG A 276 13.51 -4.37 8.66
C ARG A 276 12.42 -4.04 9.69
N PHE A 277 11.18 -3.86 9.24
CA PHE A 277 10.04 -3.57 10.10
C PHE A 277 9.75 -4.70 11.11
N PHE A 278 9.92 -5.96 10.71
CA PHE A 278 9.77 -7.12 11.61
C PHE A 278 11.03 -7.42 12.44
N SER A 279 12.22 -7.03 11.98
CA SER A 279 13.49 -7.28 12.67
C SER A 279 13.75 -6.34 13.85
N GLN A 280 13.08 -5.19 13.94
CA GLN A 280 13.14 -4.33 15.13
C GLN A 280 12.45 -5.04 16.31
N LYS A 281 13.22 -5.89 17.01
CA LYS A 281 12.86 -6.55 18.27
C LYS A 281 12.89 -5.59 19.44
#